data_AF-A0A2J7Q6X4-F1
#
_entry.id   AF-A0A2J7Q6X4-F1
#
_cell.length_a   1.000
_cell.length_b   1.000
_cell.length_c   1.000
_cell.angle_alpha   90.00
_cell.angle_beta   90.00
_cell.angle_gamma   90.00
#
_symmetry.space_group_name_H-M   'P 1'
#
loop_
_entity.id
_entity.type
_entity.pdbx_description
1 polymer ?
#
loop_
_entity_poly.entity_id
_entity_poly.type
_entity_poly.pdbx_seq_one_letter_code
_entity_poly.pdbx_strand_id
1 'polypeptide(L)'
;MPGRQSVVTSASSYSRRNRQEEALVRRRNSEWDRQQLWNGVTQYFHTWDVQSSKHNDWASPHYYNQSMEVYKKALEAQKRAQNLQERRQRLSALLYSENSQYEIELARQKGRHNSHHRIPLEELKSVNYELKRREEENQRREAELKLYHQWRVKQPSIRELERKQHSQFVREAWVRQVQEKKEEREKAEKEQLEAMQEREVMKLAEEERQRQEHEKKKERALALQVQLKCQVEELREKEKKAEELQKEEAEAMQQRAKLEHLLMERRYAEEQRKKAELGSFLQRQYQLKLRRRAKEVQEQLAEDMRLLEKLMSIELEEKTRVSEQREAARREMLYAREALAEQARVEKEREKHMAFLFHEEAQRMWSQQEEKWNLEREARERLMTEVLTVLQRQLEEKLEANLAEQRDLVKSREELVARVEQANAELKEERAAVKQMKESFKKEIDIQVAAKHQQQMAEARIAELEAEKKKEEAKLEEQKLLQELRKMEATGYNPLNVARRRTLW
;
A
#
# COMPACT_ATOMS: atom_id res chain seq x y z
N MET A 1 27.70 -77.62 0.47
CA MET A 1 28.21 -76.55 -0.43
C MET A 1 27.08 -76.18 -1.39
N PRO A 2 26.95 -74.90 -1.76
CA PRO A 2 25.82 -73.97 -1.53
C PRO A 2 24.70 -74.08 -2.61
N GLY A 3 23.52 -73.46 -2.52
CA GLY A 3 22.95 -72.51 -1.58
C GLY A 3 21.47 -72.24 -1.87
N ARG A 4 20.70 -71.94 -0.81
CA ARG A 4 19.33 -71.42 -0.86
C ARG A 4 19.36 -69.96 -1.30
N GLN A 5 18.59 -69.55 -2.31
CA GLN A 5 18.18 -68.16 -2.50
C GLN A 5 16.71 -68.03 -2.96
N SER A 6 15.89 -67.61 -1.99
CA SER A 6 14.76 -66.67 -2.04
C SER A 6 14.00 -66.43 -3.36
N VAL A 7 12.80 -67.00 -3.46
CA VAL A 7 11.74 -66.57 -4.38
C VAL A 7 10.56 -66.02 -3.57
N VAL A 8 10.64 -64.79 -3.05
CA VAL A 8 9.49 -64.12 -2.37
C VAL A 8 9.41 -62.59 -2.62
N THR A 9 10.34 -61.94 -3.34
CA THR A 9 10.39 -60.46 -3.36
C THR A 9 9.63 -59.76 -4.51
N SER A 10 9.06 -60.47 -5.49
CA SER A 10 8.37 -59.86 -6.64
C SER A 10 6.95 -59.36 -6.33
N ALA A 11 6.16 -60.09 -5.55
CA ALA A 11 4.78 -59.67 -5.25
C ALA A 11 4.68 -58.42 -4.35
N SER A 12 5.71 -58.17 -3.51
CA SER A 12 5.75 -57.02 -2.60
C SER A 12 6.02 -55.68 -3.30
N SER A 13 6.78 -55.69 -4.39
CA SER A 13 7.10 -54.47 -5.16
C SER A 13 5.92 -54.00 -6.00
N TYR A 14 5.18 -54.93 -6.63
CA TYR A 14 3.93 -54.64 -7.34
C TYR A 14 2.84 -54.11 -6.40
N SER A 15 2.69 -54.69 -5.20
CA SER A 15 1.73 -54.19 -4.20
C SER A 15 2.07 -52.78 -3.69
N ARG A 16 3.37 -52.48 -3.50
CA ARG A 16 3.83 -51.13 -3.11
C ARG A 16 3.64 -50.11 -4.24
N ARG A 17 3.92 -50.49 -5.48
CA ARG A 17 3.69 -49.65 -6.66
C ARG A 17 2.21 -49.34 -6.84
N ASN A 18 1.34 -50.33 -6.73
CA ASN A 18 -0.12 -50.12 -6.80
C ASN A 18 -0.62 -49.22 -5.67
N ARG A 19 -0.11 -49.35 -4.44
CA ARG A 19 -0.44 -48.42 -3.34
C ARG A 19 0.04 -46.99 -3.59
N GLN A 20 1.21 -46.83 -4.21
CA GLN A 20 1.73 -45.51 -4.60
C GLN A 20 0.91 -44.91 -5.74
N GLU A 21 0.56 -45.70 -6.75
CA GLU A 21 -0.31 -45.30 -7.85
C GLU A 21 -1.72 -44.93 -7.35
N GLU A 22 -2.30 -45.73 -6.45
CA GLU A 22 -3.56 -45.41 -5.76
C GLU A 22 -3.46 -44.13 -4.92
N ALA A 23 -2.36 -43.90 -4.21
CA ALA A 23 -2.15 -42.67 -3.44
C ALA A 23 -2.03 -41.44 -4.35
N LEU A 24 -1.35 -41.56 -5.50
CA LEU A 24 -1.26 -40.52 -6.50
C LEU A 24 -2.63 -40.22 -7.14
N VAL A 25 -3.42 -41.26 -7.44
CA VAL A 25 -4.78 -41.10 -7.97
C VAL A 25 -5.70 -40.46 -6.93
N ARG A 26 -5.65 -40.87 -5.66
CA ARG A 26 -6.42 -40.23 -4.58
C ARG A 26 -6.02 -38.77 -4.38
N ARG A 27 -4.72 -38.47 -4.44
CA ARG A 27 -4.22 -37.10 -4.39
C ARG A 27 -4.76 -36.28 -5.57
N ARG A 28 -4.64 -36.79 -6.79
CA ARG A 28 -5.15 -36.12 -8.00
C ARG A 28 -6.66 -35.90 -7.92
N ASN A 29 -7.43 -36.88 -7.45
CA ASN A 29 -8.87 -36.76 -7.30
C ASN A 29 -9.24 -35.73 -6.23
N SER A 30 -8.57 -35.74 -5.06
CA SER A 30 -8.81 -34.74 -4.01
C SER A 30 -8.40 -33.32 -4.43
N GLU A 31 -7.32 -33.18 -5.21
CA GLU A 31 -6.94 -31.90 -5.82
C GLU A 31 -7.96 -31.45 -6.87
N TRP A 32 -8.50 -32.37 -7.67
CA TRP A 32 -9.54 -32.11 -8.65
C TRP A 32 -10.86 -31.69 -7.98
N ASP A 33 -11.32 -32.41 -6.96
CA ASP A 33 -12.52 -32.08 -6.17
C ASP A 33 -12.36 -30.71 -5.52
N ARG A 34 -11.18 -30.43 -4.94
CA ARG A 34 -10.84 -29.12 -4.39
C ARG A 34 -10.91 -28.05 -5.46
N GLN A 35 -10.33 -28.26 -6.64
CA GLN A 35 -10.41 -27.30 -7.75
C GLN A 35 -11.85 -27.07 -8.22
N GLN A 36 -12.68 -28.11 -8.32
CA GLN A 36 -14.09 -27.94 -8.69
C GLN A 36 -14.87 -27.13 -7.67
N LEU A 37 -14.65 -27.38 -6.37
CA LEU A 37 -15.24 -26.57 -5.30
C LEU A 37 -14.78 -25.12 -5.37
N TRP A 38 -13.48 -24.86 -5.57
CA TRP A 38 -12.96 -23.50 -5.71
C TRP A 38 -13.51 -22.81 -6.96
N ASN A 39 -13.63 -23.51 -8.08
CA ASN A 39 -14.20 -22.96 -9.31
C ASN A 39 -15.68 -22.62 -9.12
N GLY A 40 -16.45 -23.49 -8.46
CA GLY A 40 -17.85 -23.22 -8.14
C GLY A 40 -18.02 -22.01 -7.21
N VAL A 41 -17.20 -21.92 -6.16
CA VAL A 41 -17.19 -20.79 -5.23
C VAL A 41 -16.78 -19.49 -5.94
N THR A 42 -15.76 -19.54 -6.80
CA THR A 42 -15.30 -18.38 -7.56
C THR A 42 -16.35 -17.90 -8.56
N GLN A 43 -17.01 -18.83 -9.27
CA GLN A 43 -18.10 -18.49 -10.17
C GLN A 43 -19.29 -17.89 -9.42
N TYR A 44 -19.64 -18.43 -8.26
CA TYR A 44 -20.68 -17.88 -7.40
C TYR A 44 -20.37 -16.43 -7.02
N PHE A 45 -19.20 -16.16 -6.45
CA PHE A 45 -18.82 -14.79 -6.08
C PHE A 45 -18.72 -13.86 -7.28
N HIS A 46 -18.22 -14.33 -8.42
CA HIS A 46 -18.19 -13.53 -9.64
C HIS A 46 -19.59 -13.16 -10.14
N THR A 47 -20.51 -14.12 -10.17
CA THR A 47 -21.91 -13.84 -10.54
C THR A 47 -22.58 -12.89 -9.54
N TRP A 48 -22.28 -13.05 -8.26
CA TRP A 48 -22.78 -12.18 -7.20
C TRP A 48 -22.23 -10.76 -7.30
N ASP A 49 -20.94 -10.59 -7.59
CA ASP A 49 -20.30 -9.28 -7.79
C ASP A 49 -20.90 -8.55 -9.00
N VAL A 50 -21.14 -9.26 -10.10
CA VAL A 50 -21.81 -8.69 -11.28
C VAL A 50 -23.25 -8.27 -10.94
N GLN A 51 -24.01 -9.13 -10.25
CA GLN A 51 -25.37 -8.81 -9.84
C GLN A 51 -25.42 -7.62 -8.87
N SER A 52 -24.52 -7.59 -7.90
CA SER A 52 -24.41 -6.51 -6.90
C SER A 52 -23.98 -5.20 -7.56
N SER A 53 -22.99 -5.23 -8.46
CA SER A 53 -22.57 -4.07 -9.26
C SER A 53 -23.73 -3.54 -10.09
N LYS A 54 -24.48 -4.40 -10.79
CA LYS A 54 -25.63 -3.96 -11.58
C LYS A 54 -26.78 -3.45 -10.72
N HIS A 55 -27.01 -4.06 -9.56
CA HIS A 55 -27.98 -3.57 -8.60
C HIS A 55 -27.61 -2.17 -8.09
N ASN A 56 -26.34 -1.95 -7.73
CA ASN A 56 -25.84 -0.64 -7.32
C ASN A 56 -25.92 0.40 -8.45
N ASP A 57 -25.62 -0.01 -9.70
CA ASP A 57 -25.80 0.85 -10.87
C ASP A 57 -27.28 1.26 -11.02
N TRP A 58 -28.21 0.30 -10.95
CA TRP A 58 -29.65 0.56 -11.08
C TRP A 58 -30.24 1.36 -9.92
N ALA A 59 -29.76 1.13 -8.71
CA ALA A 59 -30.15 1.88 -7.51
C ALA A 59 -29.47 3.25 -7.43
N SER A 60 -28.45 3.51 -8.25
CA SER A 60 -27.76 4.79 -8.30
C SER A 60 -28.70 5.89 -8.81
N PRO A 61 -28.71 7.07 -8.14
CA PRO A 61 -29.42 8.24 -8.64
C PRO A 61 -29.03 8.61 -10.08
N HIS A 62 -27.80 8.30 -10.49
CA HIS A 62 -27.31 8.58 -11.83
C HIS A 62 -28.08 7.77 -12.90
N TYR A 63 -28.27 6.47 -12.68
CA TYR A 63 -28.97 5.60 -13.64
C TYR A 63 -30.46 5.95 -13.73
N TYR A 64 -31.09 6.26 -12.59
CA TYR A 64 -32.47 6.75 -12.57
C TYR A 64 -32.62 8.06 -13.37
N ASN A 65 -31.70 9.01 -13.17
CA ASN A 65 -31.72 10.28 -13.91
C ASN A 65 -31.49 10.07 -15.41
N GLN A 66 -30.55 9.20 -15.79
CA GLN A 66 -30.28 8.88 -17.19
C GLN A 66 -31.48 8.22 -17.87
N SER A 67 -32.11 7.25 -17.20
CA SER A 67 -33.33 6.60 -17.69
C SER A 67 -34.48 7.61 -17.85
N MET A 68 -34.63 8.50 -16.87
CA MET A 68 -35.65 9.55 -16.91
C MET A 68 -35.41 10.58 -18.02
N GLU A 69 -34.15 10.91 -18.32
CA GLU A 69 -33.80 11.76 -19.46
C GLU A 69 -34.13 11.10 -20.80
N VAL A 70 -33.83 9.81 -20.96
CA VAL A 70 -34.18 9.05 -22.17
C VAL A 70 -35.70 9.02 -22.34
N TYR A 71 -36.44 8.77 -21.27
CA TYR A 71 -37.90 8.80 -21.27
C TYR A 71 -38.44 10.20 -21.67
N LYS A 72 -37.91 11.27 -21.09
CA LYS A 72 -38.28 12.66 -21.45
C LYS A 72 -38.00 12.95 -22.92
N LYS A 73 -36.85 12.55 -23.44
CA LYS A 73 -36.50 12.71 -24.87
C LYS A 73 -37.46 11.94 -25.78
N ALA A 74 -37.84 10.72 -25.41
CA ALA A 74 -38.82 9.93 -26.15
C ALA A 74 -40.21 10.61 -26.17
N LEU A 75 -40.65 11.14 -25.02
CA LEU A 75 -41.90 11.89 -24.91
C LEU A 75 -41.89 13.17 -25.77
N GLU A 76 -40.79 13.91 -25.78
CA GLU A 76 -40.63 15.08 -26.65
C GLU A 76 -40.65 14.72 -28.13
N ALA A 77 -39.99 13.62 -28.52
CA ALA A 77 -40.02 13.13 -29.90
C ALA A 77 -41.45 12.75 -30.33
N GLN A 78 -42.22 12.11 -29.45
CA GLN A 78 -43.62 11.78 -29.70
C GLN A 78 -44.47 13.04 -29.90
N LYS A 79 -44.30 14.07 -29.05
CA LYS A 79 -44.98 15.36 -29.20
C LYS A 79 -44.62 16.05 -30.53
N ARG A 80 -43.35 16.03 -30.93
CA ARG A 80 -42.91 16.57 -32.22
C ARG A 80 -43.55 15.82 -33.40
N ALA A 81 -43.67 14.49 -33.30
CA ALA A 81 -44.33 13.67 -34.32
C ALA A 81 -45.83 13.99 -34.45
N GLN A 82 -46.52 14.17 -33.32
CA GLN A 82 -47.92 14.61 -33.29
C GLN A 82 -48.10 16.00 -33.93
N ASN A 83 -47.27 16.97 -33.54
CA ASN A 83 -47.29 18.32 -34.14
C ASN A 83 -47.04 18.29 -35.66
N LEU A 84 -46.14 17.40 -36.12
CA LEU A 84 -45.88 17.22 -37.54
C LEU A 84 -47.09 16.62 -38.27
N GLN A 85 -47.77 15.64 -37.66
CA GLN A 85 -49.01 15.07 -38.21
C GLN A 85 -50.12 16.11 -38.31
N GLU A 86 -50.34 16.91 -37.27
CA GLU A 86 -51.31 18.02 -37.30
C GLU A 86 -50.99 19.01 -38.42
N ARG A 87 -49.71 19.38 -38.57
CA ARG A 87 -49.28 20.28 -39.64
C ARG A 87 -49.51 19.68 -41.03
N ARG A 88 -49.24 18.38 -41.20
CA ARG A 88 -49.53 17.65 -42.45
C ARG A 88 -51.02 17.64 -42.75
N GLN A 89 -51.88 17.43 -41.75
CA GLN A 89 -53.34 17.45 -41.92
C GLN A 89 -53.85 18.85 -42.31
N ARG A 90 -53.32 19.92 -41.70
CA ARG A 90 -53.65 21.31 -42.08
C ARG A 90 -53.22 21.61 -43.51
N LEU A 91 -52.01 21.19 -43.89
CA LEU A 91 -51.51 21.37 -45.24
C LEU A 91 -52.33 20.58 -46.27
N SER A 92 -52.72 19.34 -45.97
CA SER A 92 -53.58 18.56 -46.86
C SER A 92 -54.95 19.20 -47.05
N ALA A 93 -55.52 19.80 -46.00
CA ALA A 93 -56.79 20.53 -46.10
C ALA A 93 -56.66 21.78 -46.99
N LEU A 94 -55.57 22.54 -46.86
CA LEU A 94 -55.29 23.70 -47.71
C LEU A 94 -55.14 23.28 -49.18
N LEU A 95 -54.29 22.28 -49.45
CA LEU A 95 -54.08 21.77 -50.81
C LEU A 95 -55.37 21.24 -51.42
N TYR A 96 -56.22 20.56 -50.64
CA TYR A 96 -57.53 20.12 -51.11
C TYR A 96 -58.43 21.29 -51.50
N SER A 97 -58.44 22.37 -50.71
CA SER A 97 -59.22 23.57 -51.00
C SER A 97 -58.74 24.31 -52.25
N GLU A 98 -57.42 24.45 -52.43
CA GLU A 98 -56.81 25.05 -53.62
C GLU A 98 -57.13 24.22 -54.87
N ASN A 99 -57.03 22.90 -54.77
CA ASN A 99 -57.29 22.01 -55.90
C ASN A 99 -58.77 22.08 -56.34
N SER A 100 -59.71 22.17 -55.38
CA SER A 100 -61.14 22.37 -55.69
C SER A 100 -61.40 23.72 -56.36
N GLN A 101 -60.73 24.80 -55.92
CA GLN A 101 -60.84 26.11 -56.58
C GLN A 101 -60.31 26.06 -58.01
N TYR A 102 -59.17 25.42 -58.21
CA TYR A 102 -58.58 25.24 -59.54
C TYR A 102 -59.47 24.44 -60.48
N GLU A 103 -60.13 23.38 -59.99
CA GLU A 103 -61.11 22.62 -60.78
C GLU A 103 -62.31 23.49 -61.21
N ILE A 104 -62.79 24.38 -60.33
CA ILE A 104 -63.85 25.34 -60.64
C ILE A 104 -63.38 26.33 -61.73
N GLU A 105 -62.15 26.83 -61.65
CA GLU A 105 -61.58 27.74 -62.66
C GLU A 105 -61.44 27.07 -64.02
N LEU A 106 -60.97 25.83 -64.06
CA LEU A 106 -60.90 25.03 -65.28
C LEU A 106 -62.29 24.78 -65.89
N ALA A 107 -63.30 24.50 -65.05
CA ALA A 107 -64.68 24.37 -65.53
C ALA A 107 -65.21 25.68 -66.15
N ARG A 108 -64.88 26.84 -65.55
CA ARG A 108 -65.24 28.16 -66.09
C ARG A 108 -64.54 28.47 -67.43
N GLN A 109 -63.27 28.06 -67.58
CA GLN A 109 -62.55 28.24 -68.85
C GLN A 109 -63.05 27.30 -69.95
N LYS A 110 -63.39 26.05 -69.62
CA LYS A 110 -63.95 25.07 -70.58
C LYS A 110 -65.33 25.48 -71.12
N GLY A 111 -66.07 26.34 -70.41
CA GLY A 111 -67.32 26.95 -70.89
C GLY A 111 -67.16 28.04 -71.95
N ARG A 112 -65.92 28.48 -72.25
CA ARG A 112 -65.63 29.42 -73.33
C ARG A 112 -64.93 28.70 -74.47
N HIS A 113 -65.68 27.90 -75.23
CA HIS A 113 -65.19 27.33 -76.48
C HIS A 113 -65.92 27.91 -77.69
N ASN A 114 -65.10 28.39 -78.62
CA ASN A 114 -65.32 28.39 -80.07
C ASN A 114 -66.64 28.96 -80.56
N SER A 115 -66.79 30.28 -80.46
CA SER A 115 -67.50 31.01 -81.50
C SER A 115 -66.48 31.39 -82.58
N HIS A 116 -66.29 30.49 -83.53
CA HIS A 116 -65.61 30.79 -84.79
C HIS A 116 -66.53 31.74 -85.57
N HIS A 117 -66.52 33.02 -85.21
CA HIS A 117 -67.05 34.06 -86.09
C HIS A 117 -66.21 34.01 -87.36
N ARG A 118 -66.79 33.48 -88.44
CA ARG A 118 -66.26 33.61 -89.78
C ARG A 118 -66.28 35.10 -90.10
N ILE A 119 -65.18 35.76 -89.78
CA ILE A 119 -64.91 37.16 -90.11
C ILE A 119 -65.06 37.28 -91.65
N PRO A 120 -66.00 38.10 -92.16
CA PRO A 120 -66.17 38.33 -93.59
C PRO A 120 -64.83 38.67 -94.28
N LEU A 121 -64.66 38.24 -95.53
CA LEU A 121 -63.40 38.41 -96.29
C LEU A 121 -62.96 39.89 -96.43
N GLU A 122 -63.88 40.84 -96.44
CA GLU A 122 -63.58 42.29 -96.39
C GLU A 122 -62.92 42.72 -95.07
N GLU A 123 -63.36 42.17 -93.93
CA GLU A 123 -62.75 42.43 -92.62
C GLU A 123 -61.38 41.76 -92.49
N LEU A 124 -61.19 40.59 -93.10
CA LEU A 124 -59.85 39.97 -93.20
C LEU A 124 -58.91 40.80 -94.08
N LYS A 125 -59.39 41.43 -95.16
CA LYS A 125 -58.58 42.35 -95.98
C LYS A 125 -58.22 43.62 -95.23
N SER A 126 -59.14 44.23 -94.47
CA SER A 126 -58.84 45.41 -93.66
C SER A 126 -57.86 45.07 -92.53
N VAL A 127 -58.04 43.94 -91.85
CA VAL A 127 -57.10 43.46 -90.83
C VAL A 127 -55.74 43.12 -91.44
N ASN A 128 -55.68 42.55 -92.65
CA ASN A 128 -54.41 42.29 -93.34
C ASN A 128 -53.70 43.60 -93.72
N TYR A 129 -54.45 44.62 -94.17
CA TYR A 129 -53.90 45.94 -94.45
C TYR A 129 -53.37 46.62 -93.17
N GLU A 130 -54.09 46.52 -92.05
CA GLU A 130 -53.64 47.02 -90.75
C GLU A 130 -52.43 46.26 -90.22
N LEU A 131 -52.36 44.94 -90.40
CA LEU A 131 -51.20 44.12 -90.03
C LEU A 131 -49.98 44.50 -90.88
N LYS A 132 -50.14 44.66 -92.19
CA LYS A 132 -49.07 45.14 -93.07
C LYS A 132 -48.61 46.54 -92.68
N ARG A 133 -49.53 47.45 -92.38
CA ARG A 133 -49.20 48.79 -91.88
C ARG A 133 -48.43 48.72 -90.55
N ARG A 134 -48.82 47.86 -89.61
CA ARG A 134 -48.11 47.65 -88.33
C ARG A 134 -46.74 47.01 -88.53
N GLU A 135 -46.62 46.05 -89.44
CA GLU A 135 -45.34 45.44 -89.80
C GLU A 135 -44.41 46.45 -90.46
N GLU A 136 -44.92 47.29 -91.37
CA GLU A 136 -44.18 48.40 -91.96
C GLU A 136 -43.79 49.46 -90.92
N GLU A 137 -44.67 49.81 -89.99
CA GLU A 137 -44.35 50.70 -88.86
C GLU A 137 -43.30 50.08 -87.93
N ASN A 138 -43.36 48.78 -87.66
CA ASN A 138 -42.36 48.08 -86.85
C ASN A 138 -41.03 47.99 -87.57
N GLN A 139 -41.01 47.66 -88.87
CA GLN A 139 -39.79 47.67 -89.68
C GLN A 139 -39.18 49.07 -89.74
N ARG A 140 -40.00 50.12 -89.85
CA ARG A 140 -39.55 51.52 -89.76
C ARG A 140 -38.95 51.84 -88.39
N ARG A 141 -39.60 51.49 -87.28
CA ARG A 141 -39.06 51.67 -85.91
C ARG A 141 -37.76 50.90 -85.69
N GLU A 142 -37.68 49.66 -86.19
CA GLU A 142 -36.46 48.87 -86.12
C GLU A 142 -35.34 49.48 -86.94
N ALA A 143 -35.64 49.99 -88.14
CA ALA A 143 -34.68 50.70 -88.96
C ALA A 143 -34.22 51.99 -88.26
N GLU A 144 -35.12 52.75 -87.66
CA GLU A 144 -34.83 53.94 -86.85
C GLU A 144 -33.96 53.60 -85.62
N LEU A 145 -34.26 52.52 -84.89
CA LEU A 145 -33.45 52.06 -83.76
C LEU A 145 -32.06 51.59 -84.21
N LYS A 146 -31.97 50.83 -85.31
CA LYS A 146 -30.69 50.40 -85.88
C LYS A 146 -29.86 51.61 -86.32
N LEU A 147 -30.49 52.59 -86.98
CA LEU A 147 -29.85 53.86 -87.34
C LEU A 147 -29.41 54.65 -86.10
N TYR A 148 -30.24 54.71 -85.05
CA TYR A 148 -29.92 55.36 -83.78
C TYR A 148 -28.74 54.67 -83.08
N HIS A 149 -28.72 53.33 -83.01
CA HIS A 149 -27.62 52.58 -82.44
C HIS A 149 -26.33 52.77 -83.25
N GLN A 150 -26.42 52.74 -84.58
CA GLN A 150 -25.27 53.03 -85.44
C GLN A 150 -24.78 54.47 -85.25
N TRP A 151 -25.67 55.45 -85.15
CA TRP A 151 -25.34 56.84 -84.87
C TRP A 151 -24.70 56.99 -83.48
N ARG A 152 -25.30 56.43 -82.43
CA ARG A 152 -24.77 56.44 -81.05
C ARG A 152 -23.38 55.82 -80.97
N VAL A 153 -23.21 54.67 -81.62
CA VAL A 153 -21.91 53.97 -81.67
C VAL A 153 -20.91 54.77 -82.49
N LYS A 154 -21.28 55.45 -83.57
CA LYS A 154 -20.35 56.23 -84.40
C LYS A 154 -20.07 57.64 -83.85
N GLN A 155 -20.92 58.17 -82.99
CA GLN A 155 -20.81 59.53 -82.45
C GLN A 155 -19.61 59.66 -81.49
N PRO A 156 -18.58 60.46 -81.82
CA PRO A 156 -17.35 60.56 -81.02
C PRO A 156 -17.60 61.05 -79.58
N SER A 157 -18.49 62.02 -79.38
CA SER A 157 -18.79 62.61 -78.07
C SER A 157 -19.36 61.60 -77.07
N ILE A 158 -20.14 60.62 -77.53
CA ILE A 158 -20.73 59.58 -76.68
C ILE A 158 -19.65 58.57 -76.26
N ARG A 159 -18.77 58.17 -77.20
CA ARG A 159 -17.62 57.31 -76.89
C ARG A 159 -16.69 57.94 -75.86
N GLU A 160 -16.43 59.24 -75.98
CA GLU A 160 -15.59 59.96 -75.00
C GLU A 160 -16.23 60.01 -73.62
N LEU A 161 -17.54 60.22 -73.53
CA LEU A 161 -18.28 60.20 -72.27
C LEU A 161 -18.25 58.81 -71.61
N GLU A 162 -18.51 57.75 -72.39
CA GLU A 162 -18.46 56.36 -71.92
C GLU A 162 -17.04 56.00 -71.44
N ARG A 163 -15.99 56.43 -72.16
CA ARG A 163 -14.59 56.26 -71.71
C ARG A 163 -14.33 57.00 -70.40
N LYS A 164 -14.84 58.23 -70.22
CA LYS A 164 -14.68 58.99 -68.98
C LYS A 164 -15.39 58.31 -67.80
N GLN A 165 -16.63 57.87 -68.00
CA GLN A 165 -17.39 57.13 -66.98
C GLN A 165 -16.72 55.80 -66.63
N HIS A 166 -16.26 55.05 -67.62
CA HIS A 166 -15.52 53.81 -67.38
C HIS A 166 -14.20 54.06 -66.64
N SER A 167 -13.45 55.11 -67.00
CA SER A 167 -12.23 55.50 -66.31
C SER A 167 -12.49 55.97 -64.87
N GLN A 168 -13.61 56.66 -64.61
CA GLN A 168 -14.04 56.99 -63.25
C GLN A 168 -14.39 55.73 -62.44
N PHE A 169 -15.19 54.82 -63.02
CA PHE A 169 -15.53 53.55 -62.39
C PHE A 169 -14.29 52.72 -62.03
N VAL A 170 -13.32 52.59 -62.95
CA VAL A 170 -12.07 51.87 -62.68
C VAL A 170 -11.27 52.54 -61.55
N ARG A 171 -11.22 53.87 -61.51
CA ARG A 171 -10.57 54.60 -60.41
C ARG A 171 -11.26 54.38 -59.07
N GLU A 172 -12.59 54.45 -59.03
CA GLU A 172 -13.37 54.17 -57.83
C GLU A 172 -13.22 52.72 -57.35
N ALA A 173 -13.28 51.75 -58.28
CA ALA A 173 -13.07 50.34 -57.98
C ALA A 173 -11.67 50.07 -57.43
N TRP A 174 -10.64 50.72 -58.01
CA TRP A 174 -9.28 50.63 -57.50
C TRP A 174 -9.12 51.24 -56.10
N VAL A 175 -9.72 52.41 -55.84
CA VAL A 175 -9.71 53.02 -54.50
C VAL A 175 -10.39 52.11 -53.47
N ARG A 176 -11.56 51.54 -53.81
CA ARG A 176 -12.25 50.56 -52.95
C ARG A 176 -11.39 49.32 -52.69
N GLN A 177 -10.74 48.77 -53.72
CA GLN A 177 -9.86 47.62 -53.57
C GLN A 177 -8.65 47.92 -52.65
N VAL A 178 -8.09 49.12 -52.75
CA VAL A 178 -6.99 49.56 -51.87
C VAL A 178 -7.47 49.72 -50.43
N GLN A 179 -8.67 50.26 -50.22
CA GLN A 179 -9.28 50.39 -48.90
C GLN A 179 -9.58 49.02 -48.28
N GLU A 180 -10.22 48.13 -49.03
CA GLU A 180 -10.51 46.74 -48.60
C GLU A 180 -9.23 46.00 -48.21
N LYS A 181 -8.17 46.07 -49.04
CA LYS A 181 -6.87 45.47 -48.71
C LYS A 181 -6.22 46.08 -47.46
N LYS A 182 -6.45 47.36 -47.16
CA LYS A 182 -5.95 47.97 -45.92
C LYS A 182 -6.74 47.46 -44.71
N GLU A 183 -8.06 47.43 -44.81
CA GLU A 183 -8.92 46.91 -43.75
C GLU A 183 -8.66 45.42 -43.46
N GLU A 184 -8.43 44.60 -44.49
CA GLU A 184 -8.02 43.20 -44.34
C GLU A 184 -6.68 43.07 -43.62
N ARG A 185 -5.70 43.91 -43.95
CA ARG A 185 -4.39 43.92 -43.26
C ARG A 185 -4.52 44.33 -41.80
N GLU A 186 -5.26 45.39 -41.53
CA GLU A 186 -5.49 45.84 -40.14
C GLU A 186 -6.25 44.81 -39.31
N LYS A 187 -7.22 44.11 -39.89
CA LYS A 187 -7.90 42.98 -39.25
C LYS A 187 -6.94 41.83 -39.00
N ALA A 188 -6.15 41.43 -40.00
CA ALA A 188 -5.17 40.36 -39.86
C ALA A 188 -4.09 40.68 -38.81
N GLU A 189 -3.62 41.93 -38.73
CA GLU A 189 -2.66 42.39 -37.71
C GLU A 189 -3.27 42.36 -36.30
N LYS A 190 -4.53 42.78 -36.16
CA LYS A 190 -5.27 42.69 -34.88
C LYS A 190 -5.48 41.24 -34.46
N GLU A 191 -5.93 40.37 -35.37
CA GLU A 191 -6.09 38.93 -35.12
C GLU A 191 -4.76 38.27 -34.75
N GLN A 192 -3.66 38.66 -35.41
CA GLN A 192 -2.32 38.18 -35.04
C GLN A 192 -1.91 38.66 -33.65
N LEU A 193 -2.16 39.92 -33.31
CA LEU A 193 -1.84 40.46 -32.00
C LEU A 193 -2.65 39.78 -30.90
N GLU A 194 -3.96 39.62 -31.11
CA GLU A 194 -4.87 38.90 -30.20
C GLU A 194 -4.40 37.44 -30.04
N ALA A 195 -4.08 36.74 -31.12
CA ALA A 195 -3.57 35.38 -31.06
C ALA A 195 -2.22 35.27 -30.31
N MET A 196 -1.35 36.28 -30.40
CA MET A 196 -0.10 36.32 -29.65
C MET A 196 -0.35 36.56 -28.16
N GLN A 197 -1.25 37.49 -27.82
CA GLN A 197 -1.66 37.74 -26.44
C GLN A 197 -2.32 36.52 -25.81
N GLU A 198 -3.20 35.83 -26.53
CA GLU A 198 -3.82 34.58 -26.07
C GLU A 198 -2.76 33.50 -25.81
N ARG A 199 -1.77 33.35 -26.70
CA ARG A 199 -0.65 32.40 -26.50
C ARG A 199 0.18 32.76 -25.27
N GLU A 200 0.43 34.05 -25.03
CA GLU A 200 1.16 34.51 -23.84
C GLU A 200 0.38 34.24 -22.56
N VAL A 201 -0.92 34.54 -22.54
CA VAL A 201 -1.81 34.24 -21.41
C VAL A 201 -1.85 32.74 -21.12
N MET A 202 -1.97 31.90 -22.16
CA MET A 202 -1.98 30.45 -22.00
C MET A 202 -0.67 29.92 -21.43
N LYS A 203 0.48 30.44 -21.89
CA LYS A 203 1.80 30.09 -21.33
C LYS A 203 1.94 30.49 -19.87
N LEU A 204 1.55 31.71 -19.52
CA LEU A 204 1.58 32.18 -18.13
C LEU A 204 0.67 31.33 -17.23
N ALA A 205 -0.53 30.99 -17.71
CA ALA A 205 -1.45 30.10 -16.98
C ALA A 205 -0.92 28.66 -16.83
N GLU A 206 -0.14 28.16 -17.80
CA GLU A 206 0.55 26.87 -17.69
C GLU A 206 1.71 26.92 -16.69
N GLU A 207 2.53 27.98 -16.73
CA GLU A 207 3.60 28.19 -15.77
C GLU A 207 3.09 28.34 -14.33
N GLU A 208 2.00 29.10 -14.13
CA GLU A 208 1.38 29.24 -12.81
C GLU A 208 0.84 27.90 -12.30
N ARG A 209 0.20 27.10 -13.17
CA ARG A 209 -0.24 25.75 -12.82
C ARG A 209 0.93 24.86 -12.40
N GLN A 210 2.04 24.88 -13.15
CA GLN A 210 3.24 24.13 -12.80
C GLN A 210 3.84 24.60 -11.47
N ARG A 211 3.92 25.92 -11.23
CA ARG A 211 4.42 26.48 -9.96
C ARG A 211 3.56 26.04 -8.79
N GLN A 212 2.23 26.11 -8.90
CA GLN A 212 1.30 25.65 -7.87
C GLN A 212 1.44 24.14 -7.61
N GLU A 213 1.60 23.32 -8.65
CA GLU A 213 1.85 21.88 -8.48
C GLU A 213 3.19 21.61 -7.79
N HIS A 214 4.23 22.36 -8.13
CA HIS A 214 5.53 22.26 -7.47
C HIS A 214 5.46 22.68 -6.00
N GLU A 215 4.71 23.74 -5.67
CA GLU A 215 4.48 24.17 -4.29
C GLU A 215 3.70 23.12 -3.49
N LYS A 216 2.59 22.60 -4.04
CA LYS A 216 1.84 21.49 -3.41
C LYS A 216 2.70 20.26 -3.17
N LYS A 217 3.58 19.90 -4.12
CA LYS A 217 4.53 18.79 -3.95
C LYS A 217 5.54 19.07 -2.84
N LYS A 218 6.05 20.31 -2.73
CA LYS A 218 6.96 20.71 -1.65
C LYS A 218 6.27 20.67 -0.29
N GLU A 219 5.05 21.18 -0.19
CA GLU A 219 4.24 21.15 1.04
C GLU A 219 3.97 19.71 1.49
N ARG A 220 3.59 18.83 0.57
CA ARG A 220 3.43 17.39 0.85
C ARG A 220 4.72 16.75 1.36
N ALA A 221 5.86 17.04 0.71
CA ALA A 221 7.15 16.52 1.13
C ALA A 221 7.58 17.05 2.51
N LEU A 222 7.28 18.32 2.83
CA LEU A 222 7.51 18.90 4.16
C LEU A 222 6.61 18.27 5.21
N ALA A 223 5.32 18.10 4.91
CA ALA A 223 4.36 17.44 5.80
C ALA A 223 4.79 15.99 6.11
N LEU A 224 5.20 15.23 5.08
CA LEU A 224 5.71 13.87 5.25
C LEU A 224 6.99 13.84 6.10
N GLN A 225 7.90 14.80 5.91
CA GLN A 225 9.10 14.92 6.76
C GLN A 225 8.77 15.24 8.22
N VAL A 226 7.78 16.11 8.47
CA VAL A 226 7.33 16.41 9.83
C VAL A 226 6.72 15.17 10.48
N GLN A 227 5.86 14.45 9.75
CA GLN A 227 5.29 13.18 10.23
C GLN A 227 6.37 12.13 10.54
N LEU A 228 7.37 11.97 9.67
CA LEU A 228 8.50 11.08 9.90
C LEU A 228 9.31 11.48 11.14
N LYS A 229 9.51 12.77 11.38
CA LYS A 229 10.18 13.26 12.60
C LYS A 229 9.39 12.90 13.85
N CYS A 230 8.07 13.14 13.84
CA CYS A 230 7.20 12.73 14.95
C CYS A 230 7.25 11.23 15.20
N GLN A 231 7.20 10.39 14.15
CA GLN A 231 7.31 8.93 14.27
C GLN A 231 8.67 8.49 14.84
N VAL A 232 9.76 9.16 14.47
CA VAL A 232 11.10 8.90 15.02
C VAL A 232 11.19 9.33 16.49
N GLU A 233 10.55 10.44 16.87
CA GLU A 233 10.45 10.86 18.27
C GLU A 233 9.63 9.87 19.10
N GLU A 234 8.49 9.39 18.59
CA GLU A 234 7.71 8.32 19.21
C GLU A 234 8.53 7.04 19.39
N LEU A 235 9.35 6.65 18.40
CA LEU A 235 10.25 5.51 18.53
C LEU A 235 11.28 5.72 19.65
N ARG A 236 11.86 6.92 19.78
CA ARG A 236 12.79 7.25 20.87
C ARG A 236 12.11 7.19 22.23
N GLU A 237 10.86 7.63 22.35
CA GLU A 237 10.08 7.50 23.58
C GLU A 237 9.82 6.03 23.93
N LYS A 238 9.50 5.19 22.95
CA LYS A 238 9.35 3.75 23.17
C LYS A 238 10.66 3.07 23.57
N GLU A 239 11.79 3.51 23.04
CA GLU A 239 13.12 3.03 23.45
C GLU A 239 13.42 3.39 24.91
N LYS A 240 13.12 4.62 25.35
CA LYS A 240 13.22 5.00 26.76
C LYS A 240 12.34 4.14 27.66
N LYS A 241 11.09 3.91 27.27
CA LYS A 241 10.17 3.02 28.01
C LYS A 241 10.69 1.59 28.09
N ALA A 242 11.32 1.08 27.03
CA ALA A 242 11.94 -0.24 27.04
C ALA A 242 13.14 -0.29 28.03
N GLU A 243 13.96 0.76 28.09
CA GLU A 243 15.03 0.86 29.09
C GLU A 243 14.48 0.94 30.53
N GLU A 244 13.36 1.64 30.74
CA GLU A 244 12.67 1.70 32.03
C GLU A 244 12.17 0.31 32.46
N LEU A 245 11.46 -0.40 31.58
CA LEU A 245 11.00 -1.77 31.85
C LEU A 245 12.14 -2.74 32.11
N GLN A 246 13.27 -2.60 31.42
CA GLN A 246 14.47 -3.41 31.68
C GLN A 246 15.07 -3.15 33.07
N LYS A 247 15.04 -1.90 33.55
CA LYS A 247 15.48 -1.57 34.91
C LYS A 247 14.54 -2.19 35.94
N GLU A 248 13.23 -2.07 35.74
CA GLU A 248 12.23 -2.68 36.62
C GLU A 248 12.36 -4.21 36.66
N GLU A 249 12.59 -4.86 35.52
CA GLU A 249 12.86 -6.30 35.44
C GLU A 249 14.11 -6.67 36.23
N ALA A 250 15.21 -5.92 36.06
CA ALA A 250 16.44 -6.14 36.80
C ALA A 250 16.25 -5.97 38.32
N GLU A 251 15.50 -4.97 38.76
CA GLU A 251 15.16 -4.75 40.16
C GLU A 251 14.32 -5.89 40.74
N ALA A 252 13.28 -6.34 40.01
CA ALA A 252 12.45 -7.47 40.42
C ALA A 252 13.26 -8.78 40.49
N MET A 253 14.19 -9.00 39.55
CA MET A 253 15.11 -10.15 39.56
C MET A 253 16.07 -10.09 40.75
N GLN A 254 16.59 -8.91 41.11
CA GLN A 254 17.40 -8.75 42.32
C GLN A 254 16.59 -9.04 43.59
N GLN A 255 15.33 -8.60 43.65
CA GLN A 255 14.44 -8.90 44.78
C GLN A 255 14.17 -10.39 44.90
N ARG A 256 13.92 -11.08 43.78
CA ARG A 256 13.76 -12.54 43.74
C ARG A 256 15.02 -13.26 44.23
N ALA A 257 16.19 -12.88 43.75
CA ALA A 257 17.47 -13.48 44.18
C ALA A 257 17.72 -13.28 45.69
N LYS A 258 17.42 -12.08 46.22
CA LYS A 258 17.49 -11.82 47.67
C LYS A 258 16.52 -12.70 48.45
N LEU A 259 15.29 -12.87 47.96
CA LEU A 259 14.30 -13.74 48.59
C LEU A 259 14.75 -15.20 48.59
N GLU A 260 15.30 -15.70 47.48
CA GLU A 260 15.87 -17.05 47.37
C GLU A 260 17.05 -17.24 48.35
N HIS A 261 17.92 -16.25 48.51
CA HIS A 261 19.00 -16.29 49.49
C HIS A 261 18.47 -16.42 50.93
N LEU A 262 17.49 -15.58 51.32
CA LEU A 262 16.86 -15.64 52.64
C LEU A 262 16.16 -16.99 52.89
N LEU A 263 15.54 -17.56 51.86
CA LEU A 263 14.94 -18.90 51.92
C LEU A 263 16.00 -19.98 52.17
N MET A 264 17.17 -19.89 51.53
CA MET A 264 18.27 -20.83 51.76
C MET A 264 18.85 -20.69 53.17
N GLU A 265 19.06 -19.46 53.66
CA GLU A 265 19.51 -19.22 55.04
C GLU A 265 18.53 -19.81 56.06
N ARG A 266 17.22 -19.62 55.83
CA ARG A 266 16.18 -20.20 56.68
C ARG A 266 16.23 -21.72 56.67
N ARG A 267 16.32 -22.35 55.49
CA ARG A 267 16.42 -23.82 55.38
C ARG A 267 17.64 -24.35 56.12
N TYR A 268 18.78 -23.68 55.98
CA TYR A 268 20.00 -24.04 56.71
C TYR A 268 19.82 -23.92 58.23
N ALA A 269 19.20 -22.83 58.72
CA ALA A 269 18.91 -22.67 60.13
C ALA A 269 17.94 -23.75 60.67
N GLU A 270 16.93 -24.13 59.88
CA GLU A 270 16.00 -25.23 60.22
C GLU A 270 16.72 -26.58 60.29
N GLU A 271 17.64 -26.87 59.36
CA GLU A 271 18.48 -28.08 59.42
C GLU A 271 19.37 -28.12 60.65
N GLN A 272 19.99 -27.00 61.03
CA GLN A 272 20.82 -26.93 62.24
C GLN A 272 19.99 -27.15 63.51
N ARG A 273 18.78 -26.59 63.56
CA ARG A 273 17.83 -26.84 64.67
C ARG A 273 17.45 -28.32 64.76
N LYS A 274 17.10 -28.96 63.63
CA LYS A 274 16.80 -30.41 63.59
C LYS A 274 17.98 -31.25 64.06
N LYS A 275 19.22 -30.90 63.68
CA LYS A 275 20.43 -31.58 64.19
C LYS A 275 20.59 -31.42 65.69
N ALA A 276 20.35 -30.23 66.23
CA ALA A 276 20.40 -29.97 67.68
C ALA A 276 19.32 -30.78 68.44
N GLU A 277 18.08 -30.80 67.94
CA GLU A 277 16.97 -31.59 68.48
C GLU A 277 17.30 -33.08 68.53
N LEU A 278 17.85 -33.63 67.43
CA LEU A 278 18.33 -35.02 67.36
C LEU A 278 19.48 -35.27 68.35
N GLY A 279 20.41 -34.32 68.48
CA GLY A 279 21.50 -34.38 69.46
C GLY A 279 20.99 -34.49 70.89
N SER A 280 20.04 -33.62 71.29
CA SER A 280 19.41 -33.66 72.61
C SER A 280 18.60 -34.95 72.83
N PHE A 281 17.91 -35.47 71.80
CA PHE A 281 17.23 -36.75 71.88
C PHE A 281 18.20 -37.91 72.14
N LEU A 282 19.33 -37.97 71.42
CA LEU A 282 20.36 -38.99 71.63
C LEU A 282 20.97 -38.90 73.03
N GLN A 283 21.26 -37.70 73.54
CA GLN A 283 21.75 -37.50 74.91
C GLN A 283 20.78 -38.06 75.95
N ARG A 284 19.47 -37.77 75.81
CA ARG A 284 18.42 -38.36 76.67
C ARG A 284 18.44 -39.89 76.62
N GLN A 285 18.60 -40.49 75.44
CA GLN A 285 18.71 -41.95 75.28
C GLN A 285 19.95 -42.52 75.98
N TYR A 286 21.13 -41.90 75.85
CA TYR A 286 22.35 -42.35 76.53
C TYR A 286 22.23 -42.25 78.05
N GLN A 287 21.62 -41.19 78.57
CA GLN A 287 21.34 -41.04 80.01
C GLN A 287 20.43 -42.16 80.53
N LEU A 288 19.39 -42.53 79.78
CA LEU A 288 18.52 -43.66 80.13
C LEU A 288 19.28 -45.00 80.12
N LYS A 289 20.17 -45.23 79.15
CA LYS A 289 21.02 -46.44 79.10
C LYS A 289 22.00 -46.50 80.27
N LEU A 290 22.65 -45.39 80.62
CA LEU A 290 23.53 -45.28 81.79
C LEU A 290 22.79 -45.62 83.09
N ARG A 291 21.55 -45.14 83.26
CA ARG A 291 20.71 -45.49 84.41
C ARG A 291 20.36 -46.97 84.46
N ARG A 292 20.01 -47.59 83.34
CA ARG A 292 19.76 -49.05 83.27
C ARG A 292 21.00 -49.83 83.68
N ARG A 293 22.17 -49.45 83.17
CA ARG A 293 23.44 -50.10 83.52
C ARG A 293 23.79 -49.94 85.01
N ALA A 294 23.55 -48.76 85.59
CA ALA A 294 23.75 -48.53 87.01
C ALA A 294 22.84 -49.42 87.87
N LYS A 295 21.57 -49.60 87.47
CA LYS A 295 20.65 -50.53 88.14
C LYS A 295 21.10 -51.99 88.04
N GLU A 296 21.53 -52.43 86.85
CA GLU A 296 22.09 -53.78 86.66
C GLU A 296 23.30 -54.02 87.59
N VAL A 297 24.21 -53.05 87.72
CA VAL A 297 25.38 -53.16 88.61
C VAL A 297 24.96 -53.22 90.08
N GLN A 298 23.96 -52.44 90.50
CA GLN A 298 23.43 -52.51 91.86
C GLN A 298 22.77 -53.87 92.16
N GLU A 299 22.02 -54.43 91.20
CA GLU A 299 21.41 -55.75 91.32
C GLU A 299 22.49 -56.84 91.42
N GLN A 300 23.55 -56.75 90.61
CA GLN A 300 24.72 -57.65 90.69
C GLN A 300 25.40 -57.58 92.05
N LEU A 301 25.71 -56.38 92.55
CA LEU A 301 26.30 -56.20 93.88
C LEU A 301 25.39 -56.76 94.99
N ALA A 302 24.07 -56.66 94.84
CA ALA A 302 23.11 -57.24 95.78
C ALA A 302 23.07 -58.77 95.72
N GLU A 303 23.19 -59.36 94.53
CA GLU A 303 23.34 -60.80 94.35
C GLU A 303 24.66 -61.31 94.94
N ASP A 304 25.77 -60.58 94.73
CA ASP A 304 27.08 -60.90 95.31
C ASP A 304 27.07 -60.83 96.85
N MET A 305 26.39 -59.84 97.43
CA MET A 305 26.18 -59.76 98.88
C MET A 305 25.36 -60.95 99.40
N ARG A 306 24.27 -61.33 98.71
CA ARG A 306 23.46 -62.51 99.07
C ARG A 306 24.26 -63.81 98.95
N LEU A 307 25.16 -63.90 97.97
CA LEU A 307 26.05 -65.04 97.81
C LEU A 307 27.05 -65.13 98.96
N LEU A 308 27.68 -64.02 99.34
CA LEU A 308 28.57 -63.96 100.51
C LEU A 308 27.83 -64.31 101.81
N GLU A 309 26.59 -63.85 101.99
CA GLU A 309 25.78 -64.23 103.16
C GLU A 309 25.53 -65.74 103.21
N LYS A 310 25.22 -66.37 102.06
CA LYS A 310 25.07 -67.83 101.96
C LYS A 310 26.39 -68.56 102.23
N LEU A 311 27.51 -68.05 101.72
CA LEU A 311 28.84 -68.63 101.98
C LEU A 311 29.22 -68.51 103.46
N MET A 312 28.92 -67.37 104.08
CA MET A 312 29.12 -67.17 105.52
C MET A 312 28.26 -68.12 106.36
N SER A 313 27.01 -68.40 105.97
CA SER A 313 26.18 -69.41 106.65
C SER A 313 26.73 -70.83 106.50
N ILE A 314 27.22 -71.18 105.31
CA ILE A 314 27.83 -72.51 105.06
C ILE A 314 29.12 -72.69 105.89
N GLU A 315 29.98 -71.68 105.97
CA GLU A 315 31.19 -71.69 106.82
C GLU A 315 30.87 -71.66 108.33
N LEU A 316 29.64 -71.27 108.70
CA LEU A 316 29.12 -71.41 110.06
C LEU A 316 28.70 -72.86 110.36
N GLU A 317 28.19 -73.57 109.36
CA GLU A 317 27.72 -74.95 109.46
C GLU A 317 28.86 -75.99 109.34
N GLU A 318 29.92 -75.72 108.57
CA GLU A 318 31.09 -76.60 108.44
C GLU A 318 31.88 -76.71 109.77
N LYS A 319 31.89 -77.90 110.38
CA LYS A 319 32.56 -78.21 111.67
C LYS A 319 33.93 -78.89 111.52
N THR A 320 34.33 -79.25 110.32
CA THR A 320 35.49 -80.12 110.03
C THR A 320 36.81 -79.38 109.78
N ARG A 321 36.79 -78.05 109.62
CA ARG A 321 37.98 -77.24 109.34
C ARG A 321 38.70 -76.78 110.61
N VAL A 322 40.02 -76.61 110.52
CA VAL A 322 40.87 -76.09 111.61
C VAL A 322 40.48 -74.65 111.96
N SER A 323 40.42 -74.32 113.25
CA SER A 323 39.93 -73.02 113.77
C SER A 323 40.58 -71.80 113.10
N GLU A 324 41.88 -71.86 112.85
CA GLU A 324 42.65 -70.75 112.27
C GLU A 324 42.30 -70.48 110.80
N GLN A 325 42.12 -71.52 109.99
CA GLN A 325 41.71 -71.41 108.59
C GLN A 325 40.27 -70.89 108.47
N ARG A 326 39.40 -71.29 109.39
CA ARG A 326 38.01 -70.83 109.49
C ARG A 326 37.93 -69.35 109.88
N GLU A 327 38.75 -68.91 110.82
CA GLU A 327 38.84 -67.50 111.19
C GLU A 327 39.43 -66.64 110.06
N ALA A 328 40.42 -67.14 109.32
CA ALA A 328 40.98 -66.46 108.16
C ALA A 328 39.93 -66.28 107.04
N ALA A 329 39.23 -67.35 106.64
CA ALA A 329 38.17 -67.29 105.64
C ALA A 329 37.00 -66.37 106.08
N ARG A 330 36.66 -66.35 107.38
CA ARG A 330 35.68 -65.41 107.93
C ARG A 330 36.12 -63.96 107.84
N ARG A 331 37.39 -63.67 108.16
CA ARG A 331 37.93 -62.31 108.03
C ARG A 331 37.93 -61.86 106.56
N GLU A 332 38.28 -62.75 105.64
CA GLU A 332 38.26 -62.48 104.20
C GLU A 332 36.83 -62.26 103.66
N MET A 333 35.84 -63.05 104.08
CA MET A 333 34.43 -62.85 103.69
C MET A 333 33.83 -61.59 104.30
N LEU A 334 34.17 -61.25 105.54
CA LEU A 334 33.75 -60.00 106.17
C LEU A 334 34.36 -58.80 105.46
N TYR A 335 35.65 -58.88 105.11
CA TYR A 335 36.33 -57.87 104.29
C TYR A 335 35.68 -57.73 102.90
N ALA A 336 35.37 -58.84 102.23
CA ALA A 336 34.69 -58.82 100.94
C ALA A 336 33.27 -58.21 101.04
N ARG A 337 32.55 -58.49 102.14
CA ARG A 337 31.23 -57.91 102.40
C ARG A 337 31.32 -56.40 102.63
N GLU A 338 32.30 -55.96 103.41
CA GLU A 338 32.57 -54.54 103.67
C GLU A 338 32.97 -53.81 102.38
N ALA A 339 33.82 -54.42 101.55
CA ALA A 339 34.22 -53.87 100.26
C ALA A 339 33.04 -53.73 99.28
N LEU A 340 32.18 -54.76 99.15
CA LEU A 340 30.98 -54.70 98.32
C LEU A 340 29.94 -53.72 98.86
N ALA A 341 29.80 -53.61 100.19
CA ALA A 341 28.92 -52.63 100.81
C ALA A 341 29.38 -51.18 100.53
N GLU A 342 30.70 -50.95 100.54
CA GLU A 342 31.26 -49.65 100.19
C GLU A 342 31.09 -49.34 98.69
N GLN A 343 31.26 -50.34 97.84
CA GLN A 343 31.05 -50.20 96.39
C GLN A 343 29.57 -49.94 96.06
N ALA A 344 28.65 -50.58 96.77
CA ALA A 344 27.21 -50.30 96.68
C ALA A 344 26.84 -48.90 97.20
N ARG A 345 27.53 -48.40 98.23
CA ARG A 345 27.35 -47.01 98.72
C ARG A 345 27.77 -45.99 97.67
N VAL A 346 28.93 -46.17 97.06
CA VAL A 346 29.43 -45.29 95.99
C VAL A 346 28.48 -45.29 94.78
N GLU A 347 27.97 -46.44 94.36
CA GLU A 347 27.00 -46.50 93.26
C GLU A 347 25.65 -45.87 93.61
N LYS A 348 25.23 -45.95 94.87
CA LYS A 348 24.00 -45.28 95.36
C LYS A 348 24.17 -43.76 95.43
N GLU A 349 25.37 -43.27 95.74
CA GLU A 349 25.69 -41.84 95.67
C GLU A 349 25.74 -41.36 94.22
N ARG A 350 26.35 -42.12 93.31
CA ARG A 350 26.29 -41.85 91.86
C ARG A 350 24.84 -41.82 91.36
N GLU A 351 23.99 -42.75 91.77
CA GLU A 351 22.57 -42.75 91.42
C GLU A 351 21.83 -41.55 92.00
N LYS A 352 22.08 -41.17 93.25
CA LYS A 352 21.50 -39.95 93.85
C LYS A 352 21.93 -38.69 93.12
N HIS A 353 23.18 -38.58 92.70
CA HIS A 353 23.64 -37.48 91.84
C HIS A 353 22.93 -37.49 90.47
N MET A 354 22.63 -38.66 89.93
CA MET A 354 21.87 -38.82 88.68
C MET A 354 20.35 -38.64 88.84
N ALA A 355 19.81 -38.81 90.05
CA ALA A 355 18.38 -38.73 90.40
C ALA A 355 17.95 -37.37 90.97
N PHE A 356 18.86 -36.62 91.60
CA PHE A 356 18.65 -35.25 92.09
C PHE A 356 18.34 -34.26 90.95
N LEU A 357 18.65 -34.64 89.72
CA LEU A 357 18.04 -34.03 88.53
C LEU A 357 16.56 -34.43 88.52
N PHE A 358 15.67 -33.65 89.13
CA PHE A 358 14.21 -33.87 89.17
C PHE A 358 13.64 -34.19 87.78
N HIS A 359 13.41 -35.47 87.47
CA HIS A 359 13.16 -35.91 86.09
C HIS A 359 11.69 -36.15 85.76
N GLU A 360 10.87 -36.77 86.60
CA GLU A 360 9.57 -37.27 86.10
C GLU A 360 8.47 -36.20 86.03
N GLU A 361 8.28 -35.39 87.07
CA GLU A 361 7.32 -34.28 87.04
C GLU A 361 7.79 -33.16 86.11
N ALA A 362 9.10 -32.84 86.15
CA ALA A 362 9.70 -31.92 85.20
C ALA A 362 9.58 -32.43 83.75
N GLN A 363 9.75 -33.72 83.49
CA GLN A 363 9.60 -34.32 82.15
C GLN A 363 8.14 -34.29 81.67
N ARG A 364 7.16 -34.54 82.54
CA ARG A 364 5.74 -34.43 82.17
C ARG A 364 5.36 -32.98 81.84
N MET A 365 5.74 -32.04 82.70
CA MET A 365 5.52 -30.61 82.45
C MET A 365 6.28 -30.12 81.21
N TRP A 366 7.51 -30.60 81.01
CA TRP A 366 8.32 -30.31 79.82
C TRP A 366 7.69 -30.88 78.55
N SER A 367 7.19 -32.12 78.56
CA SER A 367 6.56 -32.74 77.39
C SER A 367 5.29 -31.98 76.98
N GLN A 368 4.44 -31.61 77.95
CA GLN A 368 3.25 -30.79 77.70
C GLN A 368 3.62 -29.40 77.15
N GLN A 369 4.72 -28.82 77.64
CA GLN A 369 5.18 -27.52 77.16
C GLN A 369 5.82 -27.62 75.76
N GLU A 370 6.53 -28.70 75.47
CA GLU A 370 7.15 -28.98 74.17
C GLU A 370 6.09 -29.26 73.10
N GLU A 371 4.98 -29.93 73.44
CA GLU A 371 3.80 -30.05 72.57
C GLU A 371 3.19 -28.69 72.23
N LYS A 372 3.00 -27.81 73.22
CA LYS A 372 2.50 -26.45 72.98
C LYS A 372 3.44 -25.63 72.09
N TRP A 373 4.74 -25.70 72.36
CA TRP A 373 5.75 -25.02 71.53
C TRP A 373 5.82 -25.57 70.11
N ASN A 374 5.61 -26.87 69.92
CA ASN A 374 5.53 -27.48 68.59
C ASN A 374 4.30 -26.98 67.82
N LEU A 375 3.13 -26.92 68.45
CA LEU A 375 1.93 -26.36 67.82
C LEU A 375 2.11 -24.88 67.45
N GLU A 376 2.69 -24.07 68.34
CA GLU A 376 3.03 -22.68 68.03
C GLU A 376 4.05 -22.57 66.89
N ARG A 377 5.05 -23.44 66.87
CA ARG A 377 6.06 -23.49 65.81
C ARG A 377 5.42 -23.85 64.48
N GLU A 378 4.57 -24.87 64.42
CA GLU A 378 3.84 -25.25 63.20
C GLU A 378 2.97 -24.09 62.70
N ALA A 379 2.27 -23.38 63.60
CA ALA A 379 1.47 -22.22 63.23
C ALA A 379 2.34 -21.08 62.65
N ARG A 380 3.49 -20.79 63.27
CA ARG A 380 4.46 -19.81 62.76
C ARG A 380 5.06 -20.24 61.43
N GLU A 381 5.37 -21.52 61.26
CA GLU A 381 5.90 -22.08 60.01
C GLU A 381 4.88 -21.95 58.88
N ARG A 382 3.61 -22.32 59.13
CA ARG A 382 2.49 -22.16 58.19
C ARG A 382 2.32 -20.70 57.77
N LEU A 383 2.22 -19.79 58.73
CA LEU A 383 2.10 -18.36 58.46
C LEU A 383 3.28 -17.85 57.62
N MET A 384 4.51 -18.25 57.97
CA MET A 384 5.68 -17.81 57.24
C MET A 384 5.72 -18.39 55.81
N THR A 385 5.29 -19.65 55.62
CA THR A 385 5.16 -20.21 54.27
C THR A 385 4.13 -19.44 53.45
N GLU A 386 2.99 -19.07 54.02
CA GLU A 386 1.97 -18.25 53.34
C GLU A 386 2.55 -16.90 52.91
N VAL A 387 3.20 -16.18 53.84
CA VAL A 387 3.85 -14.88 53.53
C VAL A 387 4.86 -15.01 52.38
N LEU A 388 5.71 -16.04 52.41
CA LEU A 388 6.73 -16.26 51.38
C LEU A 388 6.10 -16.61 50.03
N THR A 389 5.07 -17.47 50.00
CA THR A 389 4.36 -17.82 48.76
C THR A 389 3.65 -16.60 48.16
N VAL A 390 3.07 -15.73 48.99
CA VAL A 390 2.44 -14.49 48.53
C VAL A 390 3.49 -13.54 47.95
N LEU A 391 4.63 -13.36 48.61
CA LEU A 391 5.72 -12.51 48.10
C LEU A 391 6.32 -13.06 46.80
N GLN A 392 6.51 -14.38 46.69
CA GLN A 392 6.96 -15.03 45.45
C GLN A 392 5.96 -14.77 44.32
N ARG A 393 4.67 -15.03 44.55
CA ARG A 393 3.62 -14.78 43.56
C ARG A 393 3.58 -13.31 43.14
N GLN A 394 3.70 -12.36 44.09
CA GLN A 394 3.73 -10.94 43.76
C GLN A 394 4.93 -10.55 42.89
N LEU A 395 6.10 -11.14 43.12
CA LEU A 395 7.29 -10.91 42.28
C LEU A 395 7.13 -11.53 40.89
N GLU A 396 6.57 -12.74 40.82
CA GLU A 396 6.27 -13.42 39.56
C GLU A 396 5.24 -12.64 38.74
N GLU A 397 4.14 -12.18 39.36
CA GLU A 397 3.13 -11.34 38.71
C GLU A 397 3.69 -10.02 38.20
N LYS A 398 4.61 -9.38 38.97
CA LYS A 398 5.32 -8.17 38.51
C LYS A 398 6.20 -8.44 37.29
N LEU A 399 6.93 -9.55 37.30
CA LEU A 399 7.77 -9.96 36.16
C LEU A 399 6.93 -10.32 34.93
N GLU A 400 5.82 -11.04 35.12
CA GLU A 400 4.90 -11.39 34.04
C GLU A 400 4.21 -10.17 33.43
N ALA A 401 3.78 -9.21 34.27
CA ALA A 401 3.22 -7.95 33.81
C ALA A 401 4.26 -7.14 33.02
N ASN A 402 5.49 -7.02 33.53
CA ASN A 402 6.57 -6.33 32.81
C ASN A 402 6.88 -7.02 31.47
N LEU A 403 6.95 -8.35 31.42
CA LEU A 403 7.13 -9.10 30.18
C LEU A 403 5.98 -8.90 29.19
N ALA A 404 4.74 -8.80 29.66
CA ALA A 404 3.58 -8.49 28.81
C ALA A 404 3.70 -7.07 28.22
N GLU A 405 4.06 -6.08 29.04
CA GLU A 405 4.28 -4.70 28.59
C GLU A 405 5.45 -4.60 27.59
N GLN A 406 6.55 -5.31 27.84
CA GLN A 406 7.67 -5.39 26.90
C GLN A 406 7.22 -5.97 25.55
N ARG A 407 6.42 -7.04 25.54
CA ARG A 407 5.89 -7.64 24.30
C ARG A 407 5.02 -6.66 23.53
N ASP A 408 4.15 -5.91 24.20
CA ASP A 408 3.26 -4.96 23.54
C ASP A 408 4.02 -3.70 23.06
N LEU A 409 5.05 -3.27 23.79
CA LEU A 409 5.99 -2.26 23.31
C LEU A 409 6.73 -2.73 22.07
N VAL A 410 7.20 -3.98 22.01
CA VAL A 410 7.86 -4.53 20.83
C VAL A 410 6.93 -4.54 19.62
N LYS A 411 5.71 -5.10 19.75
CA LYS A 411 4.72 -5.09 18.66
C LYS A 411 4.44 -3.69 18.15
N SER A 412 4.16 -2.76 19.07
CA SER A 412 3.83 -1.38 18.69
C SER A 412 5.03 -0.61 18.14
N ARG A 413 6.27 -0.99 18.50
CA ARG A 413 7.50 -0.47 17.90
C ARG A 413 7.67 -1.01 16.49
N GLU A 414 7.46 -2.31 16.26
CA GLU A 414 7.52 -2.94 14.94
C GLU A 414 6.52 -2.30 13.96
N GLU A 415 5.28 -2.05 14.40
CA GLU A 415 4.28 -1.34 13.61
C GLU A 415 4.67 0.10 13.27
N LEU A 416 5.36 0.81 14.18
CA LEU A 416 5.88 2.15 13.90
C LEU A 416 7.06 2.10 12.93
N VAL A 417 7.99 1.15 13.12
CA VAL A 417 9.13 0.97 12.22
C VAL A 417 8.64 0.64 10.81
N ALA A 418 7.67 -0.26 10.65
CA ALA A 418 7.09 -0.59 9.36
C ALA A 418 6.47 0.64 8.66
N ARG A 419 5.75 1.50 9.42
CA ARG A 419 5.20 2.77 8.88
C ARG A 419 6.30 3.75 8.46
N VAL A 420 7.35 3.88 9.27
CA VAL A 420 8.51 4.73 8.95
C VAL A 420 9.25 4.21 7.72
N GLU A 421 9.39 2.90 7.58
CA GLU A 421 10.02 2.27 6.41
C GLU A 421 9.21 2.49 5.13
N GLN A 422 7.89 2.33 5.19
CA GLN A 422 6.98 2.62 4.07
C GLN A 422 7.08 4.09 3.64
N ALA A 423 6.94 5.03 4.58
CA ALA A 423 7.05 6.46 4.28
C ALA A 423 8.44 6.85 3.75
N ASN A 424 9.51 6.22 4.23
CA ASN A 424 10.85 6.41 3.68
C ASN A 424 11.02 5.80 2.28
N ALA A 425 10.35 4.68 1.98
CA ALA A 425 10.36 4.08 0.66
C ALA A 425 9.65 4.99 -0.36
N GLU A 426 8.45 5.48 -0.02
CA GLU A 426 7.71 6.46 -0.83
C GLU A 426 8.57 7.71 -1.12
N LEU A 427 9.19 8.28 -0.08
CA LEU A 427 10.06 9.45 -0.24
C LEU A 427 11.30 9.15 -1.09
N LYS A 428 11.85 7.93 -1.04
CA LYS A 428 12.96 7.50 -1.91
C LYS A 428 12.50 7.36 -3.35
N GLU A 429 11.33 6.78 -3.60
CA GLU A 429 10.74 6.64 -4.93
C GLU A 429 10.44 8.00 -5.56
N GLU A 430 9.81 8.92 -4.84
CA GLU A 430 9.57 10.28 -5.31
C GLU A 430 10.88 10.99 -5.67
N ARG A 431 11.91 10.89 -4.81
CA ARG A 431 13.24 11.44 -5.08
C ARG A 431 13.88 10.80 -6.30
N ALA A 432 13.73 9.49 -6.50
CA ALA A 432 14.26 8.79 -7.66
C ALA A 432 13.54 9.21 -8.95
N ALA A 433 12.21 9.30 -8.93
CA ALA A 433 11.40 9.77 -10.05
C ALA A 433 11.77 11.21 -10.46
N VAL A 434 11.96 12.11 -9.49
CA VAL A 434 12.42 13.49 -9.76
C VAL A 434 13.83 13.50 -10.35
N LYS A 435 14.75 12.65 -9.88
CA LYS A 435 16.09 12.51 -10.47
C LYS A 435 16.03 12.00 -11.90
N GLN A 436 15.26 10.95 -12.17
CA GLN A 436 15.07 10.40 -13.52
C GLN A 436 14.46 11.44 -14.46
N MET A 437 13.44 12.18 -14.01
CA MET A 437 12.85 13.26 -14.79
C MET A 437 13.90 14.32 -15.15
N LYS A 438 14.71 14.77 -14.19
CA LYS A 438 15.80 15.72 -14.43
C LYS A 438 16.86 15.19 -15.39
N GLU A 439 17.21 13.91 -15.29
CA GLU A 439 18.16 13.26 -16.19
C GLU A 439 17.60 13.13 -17.61
N SER A 440 16.32 12.75 -17.75
CA SER A 440 15.65 12.68 -19.06
C SER A 440 15.56 14.06 -19.72
N PHE A 441 15.17 15.09 -18.97
CA PHE A 441 15.13 16.47 -19.43
C PHE A 441 16.53 16.97 -19.84
N LYS A 442 17.57 16.65 -19.07
CA LYS A 442 18.96 16.97 -19.44
C LYS A 442 19.36 16.30 -20.76
N LYS A 443 19.05 15.01 -20.92
CA LYS A 443 19.32 14.26 -22.17
C LYS A 443 18.57 14.87 -23.36
N GLU A 444 17.32 15.26 -23.18
CA GLU A 444 16.53 15.93 -24.22
C GLU A 444 17.17 17.26 -24.65
N ILE A 445 17.61 18.07 -23.70
CA ILE A 445 18.36 19.31 -23.99
C ILE A 445 19.66 18.99 -24.72
N ASP A 446 20.44 18.01 -24.24
CA ASP A 446 21.71 17.63 -24.86
C ASP A 446 21.50 17.16 -26.32
N ILE A 447 20.42 16.42 -26.59
CA ILE A 447 20.00 16.00 -27.95
C ILE A 447 19.61 17.21 -28.80
N GLN A 448 18.82 18.15 -28.28
CA GLN A 448 18.42 19.36 -29.01
C GLN A 448 19.63 20.23 -29.36
N VAL A 449 20.56 20.40 -28.43
CA VAL A 449 21.81 21.15 -28.64
C VAL A 449 22.67 20.44 -29.69
N ALA A 450 22.82 19.12 -29.60
CA ALA A 450 23.57 18.33 -30.58
C ALA A 450 22.94 18.40 -31.99
N ALA A 451 21.61 18.29 -32.09
CA ALA A 451 20.88 18.40 -33.36
C ALA A 451 21.04 19.78 -33.98
N LYS A 452 20.92 20.85 -33.17
CA LYS A 452 21.15 22.22 -33.63
C LYS A 452 22.59 22.42 -34.11
N HIS A 453 23.56 21.87 -33.38
CA HIS A 453 24.96 21.91 -33.80
C HIS A 453 25.20 21.16 -35.13
N GLN A 454 24.61 19.97 -35.30
CA GLN A 454 24.68 19.22 -36.56
C GLN A 454 24.05 19.98 -37.73
N GLN A 455 22.90 20.63 -37.52
CA GLN A 455 22.26 21.49 -38.52
C GLN A 455 23.19 22.64 -38.93
N GLN A 456 23.78 23.35 -37.97
CA GLN A 456 24.73 24.42 -38.25
C GLN A 456 25.94 23.94 -39.05
N MET A 457 26.47 22.75 -38.72
CA MET A 457 27.59 22.16 -39.47
C MET A 457 27.17 21.75 -40.90
N ALA A 458 25.96 21.25 -41.09
CA ALA A 458 25.43 20.91 -42.41
C ALA A 458 25.18 22.17 -43.27
N GLU A 459 24.61 23.22 -42.69
CA GLU A 459 24.41 24.52 -43.34
C GLU A 459 25.75 25.15 -43.74
N ALA A 460 26.75 25.13 -42.85
CA ALA A 460 28.10 25.59 -43.17
C ALA A 460 28.71 24.81 -44.35
N ARG A 461 28.54 23.49 -44.37
CA ARG A 461 29.03 22.64 -45.46
C ARG A 461 28.31 22.90 -46.79
N ILE A 462 27.00 23.17 -46.77
CA ILE A 462 26.25 23.55 -47.96
C ILE A 462 26.73 24.91 -48.47
N ALA A 463 26.92 25.89 -47.58
CA ALA A 463 27.44 27.21 -47.93
C ALA A 463 28.85 27.14 -48.54
N GLU A 464 29.72 26.26 -48.03
CA GLU A 464 31.04 25.99 -48.62
C GLU A 464 30.92 25.43 -50.05
N LEU A 465 30.07 24.43 -50.27
CA LEU A 465 29.84 23.85 -51.60
C LEU A 465 29.24 24.86 -52.59
N GLU A 466 28.33 25.73 -52.14
CA GLU A 466 27.80 26.81 -52.97
C GLU A 466 28.86 27.85 -53.31
N ALA A 467 29.75 28.17 -52.36
CA ALA A 467 30.87 29.06 -52.61
C ALA A 467 31.89 28.46 -53.60
N GLU A 468 32.14 27.15 -53.52
CA GLU A 468 32.96 26.42 -54.50
C GLU A 468 32.33 26.44 -55.90
N LYS A 469 31.03 26.14 -56.02
CA LYS A 469 30.30 26.23 -57.29
C LYS A 469 30.36 27.63 -57.90
N LYS A 470 30.14 28.68 -57.10
CA LYS A 470 30.26 30.07 -57.56
C LYS A 470 31.68 30.40 -58.05
N LYS A 471 32.72 29.85 -57.40
CA LYS A 471 34.11 29.99 -57.87
C LYS A 471 34.36 29.26 -59.19
N GLU A 472 33.78 28.08 -59.39
CA GLU A 472 33.88 27.33 -60.65
C GLU A 472 33.12 28.04 -61.78
N GLU A 473 31.91 28.53 -61.53
CA GLU A 473 31.13 29.34 -62.47
C GLU A 473 31.88 30.61 -62.87
N ALA A 474 32.46 31.34 -61.91
CA ALA A 474 33.28 32.51 -62.19
C ALA A 474 34.51 32.16 -63.07
N LYS A 475 35.19 31.03 -62.82
CA LYS A 475 36.30 30.56 -63.69
C LYS A 475 35.83 30.24 -65.11
N LEU A 476 34.66 29.61 -65.25
CA LEU A 476 34.07 29.30 -66.57
C LEU A 476 33.65 30.58 -67.30
N GLU A 477 33.12 31.57 -66.59
CA GLU A 477 32.80 32.89 -67.13
C GLU A 477 34.06 33.63 -67.59
N GLU A 478 35.12 33.65 -66.78
CA GLU A 478 36.43 34.20 -67.17
C GLU A 478 36.99 33.51 -68.42
N GLN A 479 36.90 32.18 -68.51
CA GLN A 479 37.32 31.43 -69.70
C GLN A 479 36.50 31.81 -70.95
N LYS A 480 35.18 31.95 -70.82
CA LYS A 480 34.32 32.44 -71.91
C LYS A 480 34.69 33.86 -72.31
N LEU A 481 34.97 34.74 -71.35
CA LEU A 481 35.40 36.11 -71.57
C LEU A 481 36.74 36.16 -72.32
N LEU A 482 37.70 35.32 -71.96
CA LEU A 482 38.97 35.18 -72.67
C LEU A 482 38.79 34.66 -74.10
N GLN A 483 37.87 33.72 -74.32
CA GLN A 483 37.54 33.23 -75.66
C GLN A 483 36.87 34.32 -76.51
N GLU A 484 35.95 35.10 -75.95
CA GLU A 484 35.33 36.23 -76.62
C GLU A 484 36.33 37.36 -76.90
N LEU A 485 37.23 37.68 -75.96
CA LEU A 485 38.33 38.64 -76.18
C LEU A 485 39.25 38.19 -77.32
N ARG A 486 39.62 36.90 -77.38
CA ARG A 486 40.40 36.34 -78.50
C ARG A 486 39.65 36.42 -79.83
N LYS A 487 38.33 36.20 -79.84
CA LYS A 487 37.50 36.37 -81.05
C LYS A 487 37.41 37.82 -81.48
N MET A 488 37.29 38.75 -80.53
CA MET A 488 37.23 40.20 -80.76
C MET A 488 38.56 40.75 -81.26
N GLU A 489 39.69 40.25 -80.74
CA GLU A 489 41.04 40.52 -81.27
C GLU A 489 41.21 40.02 -82.72
N ALA A 490 40.61 38.88 -83.06
CA ALA A 490 40.65 38.32 -84.41
C ALA A 490 39.68 38.99 -85.40
N THR A 491 38.59 39.60 -84.94
CA THR A 491 37.54 40.17 -85.81
C THR A 491 37.57 41.69 -85.92
N GLY A 492 38.30 42.40 -85.07
CA GLY A 492 38.35 43.87 -85.10
C GLY A 492 37.01 44.54 -84.70
N TYR A 493 37.06 45.82 -84.38
CA TYR A 493 35.91 46.56 -83.84
C TYR A 493 34.77 46.68 -84.87
N ASN A 494 33.57 46.20 -84.51
CA ASN A 494 32.38 46.23 -85.37
C ASN A 494 31.35 47.24 -84.82
N PRO A 495 31.06 48.36 -85.50
CA PRO A 495 30.12 49.37 -84.98
C PRO A 495 28.66 48.87 -84.99
N LEU A 496 27.94 49.14 -83.90
CA LEU A 496 26.54 48.76 -83.73
C LEU A 496 25.63 49.47 -84.76
N ASN A 497 25.03 48.67 -85.64
CA ASN A 497 24.11 49.15 -86.68
C ASN A 497 22.69 49.30 -86.09
N VAL A 498 22.35 50.48 -85.59
CA VAL A 498 21.03 50.81 -85.02
C VAL A 498 20.05 51.19 -86.13
N ALA A 499 19.73 50.24 -87.02
CA ALA A 499 18.65 50.41 -87.99
C ALA A 499 17.37 49.72 -87.49
N ARG A 500 16.37 50.52 -87.08
CA ARG A 500 15.01 50.03 -86.76
C ARG A 500 14.41 49.35 -88.00
N ARG A 501 14.20 48.03 -87.94
CA ARG A 501 13.42 47.30 -88.96
C ARG A 501 11.98 47.81 -88.97
N ARG A 502 11.56 48.40 -90.10
CA ARG A 502 10.14 48.66 -90.38
C ARG A 502 9.45 47.32 -90.62
N THR A 503 8.51 46.96 -89.76
CA THR A 503 7.52 45.92 -90.02
C THR A 503 6.52 46.46 -91.05
N LEU A 504 6.35 45.72 -92.15
CA LEU A 504 5.25 45.93 -93.10
C LEU A 504 3.94 45.48 -92.43
N TRP A 505 2.88 46.23 -92.74
CA TRP A 505 1.57 46.28 -92.08
C TRP A 505 0.88 44.94 -91.86
#